data_AF-A0A8I1PUB5-F1
#
_entry.id   AF-A0A8I1PUB5-F1
#
_cell.length_a   1.000
_cell.length_b   1.000
_cell.length_c   1.000
_cell.angle_alpha   90.00
_cell.angle_beta   90.00
_cell.angle_gamma   90.00
#
_symmetry.space_group_name_H-M   'P 1'
#
loop_
_entity.id
_entity.type
_entity.pdbx_description
1 polymer ?
#
loop_
_entity_poly.entity_id
_entity_poly.type
_entity_poly.pdbx_seq_one_letter_code
_entity_poly.pdbx_strand_id
1 'polypeptide(L)'
;MNFSTFFQQYGLIILLVILLLFMFWSSRRRMAKQKLEQEAKARQTVPGAEVLMQGGLYGTIVAYDPDNLDQPALVEIAPGVQIKVHSQAILRVVANENVTEDEFIEAEVDQAEYQADVASGWERSVSDDAQRAAERAEKAPHIETAEETAKRLQDETDGKKDKPEA
;
A
#
# COMPACT_ATOMS: atom_id res chain seq x y z
N MET A 1 -2.84 55.56 -4.93
CA MET A 1 -2.70 54.44 -5.89
C MET A 1 -3.79 53.42 -5.56
N ASN A 2 -4.63 53.08 -6.53
CA ASN A 2 -5.81 52.24 -6.29
C ASN A 2 -5.39 50.78 -6.13
N PHE A 3 -5.38 50.28 -4.89
CA PHE A 3 -5.03 48.88 -4.57
C PHE A 3 -5.94 47.87 -5.28
N SER A 4 -7.20 48.22 -5.52
CA SER A 4 -8.16 47.35 -6.22
C SER A 4 -7.74 47.07 -7.68
N THR A 5 -7.22 48.08 -8.37
CA THR A 5 -6.75 47.95 -9.76
C THR A 5 -5.45 47.15 -9.84
N PHE A 6 -4.58 47.27 -8.83
CA PHE A 6 -3.38 46.45 -8.71
C PHE A 6 -3.70 44.96 -8.52
N PHE A 7 -4.66 44.63 -7.64
CA PHE A 7 -5.08 43.24 -7.47
C PHE A 7 -5.83 42.68 -8.68
N GLN A 8 -6.60 43.48 -9.43
CA GLN A 8 -7.23 43.00 -10.66
C GLN A 8 -6.23 42.81 -11.82
N GLN A 9 -5.25 43.69 -11.95
CA GLN A 9 -4.26 43.61 -13.03
C GLN A 9 -3.14 42.60 -12.76
N TYR A 10 -2.68 42.49 -11.50
CA TYR A 10 -1.56 41.63 -11.10
C TYR A 10 -1.97 40.42 -10.26
N GLY A 11 -3.24 40.30 -9.84
CA GLY A 11 -3.69 39.19 -8.99
C GLY A 11 -3.53 37.82 -9.64
N LEU A 12 -3.79 37.72 -10.95
CA LEU A 12 -3.54 36.49 -11.71
C LEU A 12 -2.04 36.12 -11.70
N ILE A 13 -1.17 37.12 -11.93
CA ILE A 13 0.28 36.93 -11.97
C ILE A 13 0.81 36.55 -10.59
N ILE A 14 0.36 37.22 -9.53
CA ILE A 14 0.73 36.93 -8.15
C ILE A 14 0.28 35.51 -7.75
N LEU A 15 -0.95 35.11 -8.11
CA LEU A 15 -1.46 33.76 -7.87
C LEU A 15 -0.64 32.70 -8.61
N LEU A 16 -0.25 32.96 -9.87
CA LEU A 16 0.57 32.06 -10.68
C LEU A 16 1.98 31.89 -10.06
N VAL A 17 2.58 32.98 -9.58
CA VAL A 17 3.88 32.94 -8.88
C VAL A 17 3.80 32.14 -7.57
N ILE A 18 2.74 32.33 -6.77
CA ILE A 18 2.53 31.56 -5.53
C ILE A 18 2.32 30.07 -5.84
N LEU A 19 1.53 29.75 -6.87
CA LEU A 19 1.31 28.37 -7.31
C LEU A 19 2.61 27.72 -7.80
N LEU A 20 3.45 28.44 -8.57
CA LEU A 20 4.75 27.98 -9.03
C LEU A 20 5.71 27.72 -7.86
N LEU A 21 5.76 28.61 -6.87
CA LEU A 21 6.58 28.42 -5.66
C LEU A 21 6.07 27.22 -4.83
N PHE A 22 4.76 27.08 -4.66
CA PHE A 22 4.16 25.93 -3.99
C PHE A 22 4.43 24.62 -4.73
N MET A 23 4.28 24.61 -6.05
CA MET A 23 4.57 23.44 -6.89
C MET A 23 6.06 23.12 -6.88
N PHE A 24 6.95 24.10 -6.91
CA PHE A 24 8.39 23.87 -6.83
C PHE A 24 8.80 23.36 -5.45
N TRP A 25 8.22 23.86 -4.36
CA TRP A 25 8.48 23.36 -3.00
C TRP A 25 7.92 21.95 -2.77
N SER A 26 6.69 21.70 -3.22
CA SER A 26 6.03 20.38 -3.16
C SER A 26 6.70 19.36 -4.07
N SER A 27 7.03 19.74 -5.31
CA SER A 27 7.76 18.89 -6.25
C SER A 27 9.17 18.63 -5.78
N ARG A 28 9.88 19.61 -5.18
CA ARG A 28 11.21 19.36 -4.62
C ARG A 28 11.17 18.39 -3.43
N ARG A 29 10.13 18.45 -2.59
CA ARG A 29 9.90 17.42 -1.54
C ARG A 29 9.52 16.06 -2.13
N ARG A 30 8.66 16.01 -3.15
CA ARG A 30 8.25 14.75 -3.80
C ARG A 30 9.39 14.10 -4.60
N MET A 31 10.19 14.89 -5.29
CA MET A 31 11.36 14.44 -6.05
C MET A 31 12.49 13.99 -5.13
N ALA A 32 12.64 14.58 -3.94
CA ALA A 32 13.58 14.08 -2.94
C ALA A 32 13.18 12.68 -2.43
N LYS A 33 11.89 12.46 -2.17
CA LYS A 33 11.36 11.14 -1.78
C LYS A 33 11.51 10.11 -2.90
N GLN A 34 11.18 10.47 -4.14
CA GLN A 34 11.35 9.58 -5.29
C GLN A 34 12.83 9.26 -5.60
N LYS A 35 13.75 10.20 -5.38
CA LYS A 35 15.19 9.95 -5.52
C LYS A 35 15.71 9.00 -4.45
N LEU A 36 15.26 9.15 -3.19
CA LEU A 36 15.61 8.22 -2.11
C LEU A 36 15.06 6.82 -2.38
N GLU A 37 13.83 6.69 -2.90
CA GLU A 37 13.26 5.40 -3.29
C GLU A 37 13.98 4.77 -4.51
N GLN A 38 14.45 5.57 -5.45
CA GLN A 38 15.25 5.10 -6.58
C GLN A 38 16.66 4.68 -6.14
N GLU A 39 17.29 5.42 -5.24
CA GLU A 39 18.59 5.06 -4.65
C GLU A 39 18.48 3.81 -3.77
N ALA A 40 17.39 3.61 -3.02
CA ALA A 40 17.16 2.40 -2.25
C ALA A 40 17.03 1.16 -3.15
N LYS A 41 16.31 1.27 -4.27
CA LYS A 41 16.19 0.19 -5.27
C LYS A 41 17.51 -0.11 -5.97
N ALA A 42 18.33 0.90 -6.24
CA ALA A 42 19.67 0.72 -6.80
C ALA A 42 20.65 0.11 -5.78
N ARG A 43 20.60 0.54 -4.51
CA ARG A 43 21.46 0.05 -3.42
C ARG A 43 21.16 -1.40 -3.03
N GLN A 44 19.95 -1.90 -3.27
CA GLN A 44 19.59 -3.29 -2.99
C GLN A 44 20.01 -4.27 -4.08
N THR A 45 20.49 -3.79 -5.24
CA THR A 45 20.94 -4.68 -6.33
C THR A 45 22.45 -4.83 -6.29
N VAL A 46 22.95 -5.38 -5.19
CA VAL A 46 24.39 -5.63 -4.97
C VAL A 46 24.78 -6.96 -5.63
N PRO A 47 25.90 -7.02 -6.39
CA PRO A 47 26.47 -8.29 -6.86
C PRO A 47 26.76 -9.23 -5.67
N GLY A 48 26.36 -10.50 -5.78
CA GLY A 48 26.42 -11.48 -4.70
C GLY A 48 25.10 -11.74 -3.99
N ALA A 49 24.04 -10.99 -4.30
CA ALA A 49 22.72 -11.21 -3.74
C ALA A 49 22.01 -12.40 -4.40
N GLU A 50 21.27 -13.15 -3.59
CA GLU A 50 20.38 -14.20 -4.05
C GLU A 50 19.15 -13.56 -4.70
N VAL A 51 18.82 -13.96 -5.92
CA VAL A 51 17.73 -13.40 -6.71
C VAL A 51 16.72 -14.46 -7.11
N LEU A 52 15.45 -14.10 -7.02
CA LEU A 52 14.37 -14.90 -7.59
C LEU A 52 14.15 -14.45 -9.03
N MET A 53 14.31 -15.38 -9.96
CA MET A 53 14.08 -15.16 -11.38
C MET A 53 12.66 -15.56 -11.80
N GLN A 54 12.23 -15.03 -12.94
CA GLN A 54 10.94 -15.35 -13.56
C GLN A 54 10.89 -16.85 -13.90
N GLY A 55 10.09 -17.61 -13.15
CA GLY A 55 10.06 -19.08 -13.23
C GLY A 55 10.31 -19.79 -11.89
N GLY A 56 10.58 -19.04 -10.81
CA GLY A 56 10.78 -19.62 -9.48
C GLY A 56 12.19 -20.15 -9.24
N LEU A 57 13.14 -19.81 -10.12
CA LEU A 57 14.55 -20.20 -9.98
C LEU A 57 15.28 -19.20 -9.08
N TYR A 58 16.06 -19.72 -8.15
CA TYR A 58 16.95 -18.93 -7.29
C TYR A 58 18.38 -19.01 -7.83
N GLY A 59 19.14 -17.93 -7.70
CA GLY A 59 20.55 -17.91 -8.06
C GLY A 59 21.25 -16.69 -7.51
N THR A 60 22.57 -16.66 -7.59
CA THR A 60 23.41 -15.57 -7.09
C THR A 60 23.91 -14.72 -8.25
N ILE A 61 23.77 -13.40 -8.17
CA ILE A 61 24.33 -12.48 -9.17
C ILE A 61 25.86 -12.50 -9.07
N VAL A 62 26.56 -12.91 -10.13
CA VAL A 62 28.03 -12.85 -10.21
C VAL A 62 28.50 -11.53 -10.82
N ALA A 63 27.77 -11.03 -11.82
CA ALA A 63 28.03 -9.73 -12.42
C ALA A 63 26.71 -9.10 -12.88
N TYR A 64 26.50 -7.86 -12.46
CA TYR A 64 25.35 -7.04 -12.82
C TYR A 64 25.83 -5.60 -13.02
N ASP A 65 25.37 -4.98 -14.10
CA ASP A 65 25.63 -3.58 -14.40
C ASP A 65 24.37 -2.77 -14.03
N PRO A 66 24.39 -2.05 -12.88
CA PRO A 66 23.23 -1.29 -12.40
C PRO A 66 22.93 -0.05 -13.25
N ASP A 67 23.88 0.41 -14.08
CA ASP A 67 23.73 1.61 -14.90
C ASP A 67 23.26 1.26 -16.32
N ASN A 68 23.29 -0.02 -16.71
CA ASN A 68 23.06 -0.47 -18.09
C ASN A 68 22.19 -1.74 -18.15
N LEU A 69 20.87 -1.55 -17.96
CA LEU A 69 19.88 -2.63 -17.94
C LEU A 69 19.73 -3.38 -19.29
N ASP A 70 20.26 -2.87 -20.40
CA ASP A 70 20.25 -3.56 -21.68
C ASP A 70 21.28 -4.71 -21.76
N GLN A 71 22.20 -4.79 -20.79
CA GLN A 71 23.20 -5.85 -20.75
C GLN A 71 22.70 -7.10 -19.99
N PRO A 72 23.09 -8.31 -20.45
CA PRO A 72 22.75 -9.54 -19.76
C PRO A 72 23.52 -9.65 -18.44
N ALA A 73 22.80 -9.90 -17.35
CA ALA A 73 23.36 -10.21 -16.04
C ALA A 73 23.87 -11.66 -16.01
N LEU A 74 24.99 -11.91 -15.32
CA LEU A 74 25.49 -13.26 -15.05
C LEU A 74 24.98 -13.72 -13.69
N VAL A 75 24.26 -14.83 -13.68
CA VAL A 75 23.68 -15.44 -12.48
C VAL A 75 24.16 -16.89 -12.37
N GLU A 76 24.60 -17.28 -11.18
CA GLU A 76 24.98 -18.66 -10.83
C GLU A 76 23.81 -19.35 -10.12
N ILE A 77 23.28 -20.44 -10.68
CA ILE A 77 22.13 -21.18 -10.09
C ILE A 77 22.61 -22.32 -9.19
N ALA A 78 23.75 -22.92 -9.53
CA ALA A 78 24.36 -24.04 -8.83
C ALA A 78 25.88 -23.91 -8.90
N PRO A 79 26.64 -24.58 -8.01
CA PRO A 79 28.09 -24.44 -7.96
C PRO A 79 28.75 -24.69 -9.32
N GLY A 80 29.32 -23.65 -9.92
CA GLY A 80 29.98 -23.71 -11.23
C GLY A 80 29.07 -23.63 -12.45
N VAL A 81 27.75 -23.39 -12.29
CA VAL A 81 26.78 -23.24 -13.38
C VAL A 81 26.36 -21.79 -13.50
N GLN A 82 27.01 -21.07 -14.43
CA GLN A 82 26.71 -19.67 -14.73
C GLN A 82 25.82 -19.56 -15.96
N ILE A 83 24.74 -18.78 -15.84
CA ILE A 83 23.83 -18.47 -16.94
C ILE A 83 23.75 -16.96 -17.15
N LYS A 84 23.50 -16.58 -18.40
CA LYS A 84 23.23 -15.19 -18.77
C LYS A 84 21.73 -14.97 -18.82
N VAL A 85 21.25 -14.01 -18.05
CA VAL A 85 19.83 -13.65 -17.97
C VAL A 85 19.63 -12.17 -18.24
N HIS A 86 18.48 -11.83 -18.81
CA HIS A 86 18.13 -10.43 -19.01
C HIS A 86 17.87 -9.75 -17.67
N SER A 87 18.22 -8.47 -17.53
CA SER A 87 18.02 -7.68 -16.31
C SER A 87 16.55 -7.67 -15.83
N GLN A 88 15.59 -7.69 -16.76
CA GLN A 88 14.15 -7.76 -16.48
C GLN A 88 13.69 -9.11 -15.91
N ALA A 89 14.50 -10.17 -16.00
CA ALA A 89 14.12 -11.49 -15.50
C ALA A 89 14.29 -11.62 -13.97
N ILE A 90 14.85 -10.61 -13.32
CA ILE A 90 15.09 -10.54 -11.87
C ILE A 90 13.84 -9.92 -11.21
N LEU A 91 13.03 -10.74 -10.53
CA LEU A 91 11.75 -10.29 -9.95
C LEU A 91 11.93 -9.61 -8.60
N ARG A 92 12.83 -10.14 -7.78
CA ARG A 92 13.16 -9.62 -6.46
C ARG A 92 14.53 -10.10 -6.05
N VAL A 93 15.27 -9.22 -5.40
CA VAL A 93 16.44 -9.61 -4.63
C VAL A 93 15.90 -10.23 -3.33
N VAL A 94 16.23 -11.49 -3.11
CA VAL A 94 16.02 -12.14 -1.81
C VAL A 94 17.15 -11.62 -0.94
N ALA A 95 16.93 -10.43 -0.35
CA ALA A 95 17.70 -10.05 0.80
C ALA A 95 17.40 -11.11 1.86
N ASN A 96 18.38 -11.97 2.17
CA ASN A 96 18.37 -12.64 3.46
C ASN A 96 18.26 -11.51 4.48
N GLU A 97 17.15 -11.46 5.20
CA GLU A 97 16.88 -10.50 6.27
C GLU A 97 17.93 -10.68 7.37
N ASN A 98 19.10 -10.08 7.19
CA ASN A 98 19.80 -9.49 8.30
C ASN A 98 19.28 -8.06 8.38
N VAL A 99 18.10 -7.92 9.01
CA VAL A 99 17.57 -6.62 9.40
C VAL A 99 18.72 -5.87 10.07
N THR A 100 19.13 -4.78 9.45
CA THR A 100 20.24 -4.00 10.01
C THR A 100 19.78 -3.35 11.31
N GLU A 101 20.70 -3.11 12.23
CA GLU A 101 20.37 -2.52 13.54
C GLU A 101 19.68 -1.15 13.38
N ASP A 102 20.03 -0.42 12.31
CA ASP A 102 19.39 0.83 11.91
C ASP A 102 17.93 0.65 11.44
N GLU A 103 17.64 -0.39 10.64
CA GLU A 103 16.27 -0.72 10.20
C GLU A 103 15.39 -1.19 11.37
N PHE A 104 15.98 -1.89 12.34
CA PHE A 104 15.27 -2.31 13.55
C PHE A 104 14.87 -1.11 14.41
N ILE A 105 15.78 -0.14 14.59
CA ILE A 105 15.51 1.10 15.33
C ILE A 105 14.42 1.92 14.64
N GLU A 106 14.45 2.02 13.30
CA GLU A 106 13.43 2.75 12.54
C GLU A 106 12.04 2.11 12.69
N ALA A 107 11.95 0.78 12.63
CA ALA A 107 10.71 0.05 12.84
C ALA A 107 10.14 0.20 14.27
N GLU A 108 11.01 0.25 15.28
CA GLU A 108 10.61 0.46 16.68
C GLU A 108 10.07 1.89 16.90
N VAL A 109 10.67 2.89 16.25
CA VAL A 109 10.19 4.28 16.28
C VAL A 109 8.81 4.41 15.61
N ASP A 110 8.62 3.81 14.44
CA ASP A 110 7.34 3.80 13.71
C ASP A 110 6.23 3.13 14.55
N GLN A 111 6.55 2.01 15.20
CA GLN A 111 5.61 1.35 16.10
C GLN A 111 5.26 2.20 17.32
N ALA A 112 6.21 2.93 17.89
CA ALA A 112 5.98 3.82 19.02
C ALA A 112 5.11 5.04 18.64
N GLU A 113 5.34 5.61 17.45
CA GLU A 113 4.52 6.69 16.88
C GLU A 113 3.08 6.22 16.66
N TYR A 114 2.88 5.07 16.02
CA TYR A 114 1.56 4.46 15.84
C TYR A 114 0.83 4.24 17.18
N GLN A 115 1.53 3.71 18.20
CA GLN A 115 0.92 3.52 19.51
C GLN A 115 0.57 4.84 20.21
N ALA A 116 1.40 5.87 20.06
CA ALA A 116 1.12 7.19 20.59
C ALA A 116 -0.11 7.82 19.91
N ASP A 117 -0.24 7.68 18.59
CA ASP A 117 -1.35 8.21 17.80
C ASP A 117 -2.67 7.47 18.09
N VAL A 118 -2.61 6.15 18.31
CA VAL A 118 -3.74 5.35 18.79
C VAL A 118 -4.14 5.75 20.22
N ALA A 119 -3.17 5.94 21.12
CA ALA A 119 -3.43 6.30 22.51
C ALA A 119 -4.00 7.74 22.65
N SER A 120 -3.55 8.65 21.80
CA SER A 120 -4.03 10.03 21.75
C SER A 120 -5.31 10.20 20.92
N GLY A 121 -5.78 9.13 20.28
CA GLY A 121 -7.05 9.05 19.55
C GLY A 121 -7.03 9.74 18.18
N TRP A 122 -5.85 10.06 17.65
CA TRP A 122 -5.67 10.57 16.29
C TRP A 122 -5.83 9.46 15.26
N GLU A 123 -5.35 8.26 15.60
CA GLU A 123 -5.53 7.06 14.82
C GLU A 123 -6.38 6.03 15.58
N ARG A 124 -7.00 5.11 14.85
CA ARG A 124 -7.78 4.01 15.42
C ARG A 124 -7.06 2.70 15.15
N SER A 125 -7.05 1.84 16.16
CA SER A 125 -6.53 0.49 16.00
C SER A 125 -7.49 -0.38 15.19
N VAL A 126 -6.93 -1.26 14.38
CA VAL A 126 -7.68 -2.28 13.61
C VAL A 126 -8.54 -3.16 14.52
N SER A 127 -8.08 -3.44 15.75
CA SER A 127 -8.86 -4.19 16.74
C SER A 127 -10.13 -3.46 17.18
N ASP A 128 -10.06 -2.14 17.28
CA ASP A 128 -11.17 -1.28 17.70
C ASP A 128 -12.25 -1.20 16.60
N ASP A 129 -11.81 -1.14 15.33
CA ASP A 129 -12.71 -1.18 14.17
C ASP A 129 -13.40 -2.54 14.04
N ALA A 130 -12.69 -3.65 14.30
CA ALA A 130 -13.25 -5.00 14.28
C ALA A 130 -14.33 -5.21 15.36
N GLN A 131 -14.09 -4.71 16.59
CA GLN A 131 -15.07 -4.79 17.68
C GLN A 131 -16.34 -4.00 17.35
N ARG A 132 -16.22 -2.78 16.83
CA ARG A 132 -17.39 -2.00 16.40
C ARG A 132 -18.15 -2.65 15.25
N ALA A 133 -17.45 -3.26 14.31
CA ALA A 133 -18.08 -3.98 13.21
C ALA A 133 -18.94 -5.15 13.75
N ALA A 134 -18.42 -5.89 14.74
CA ALA A 134 -19.15 -6.96 15.43
C ALA A 134 -20.36 -6.41 16.21
N GLU A 135 -20.19 -5.36 17.01
CA GLU A 135 -21.30 -4.73 17.73
C GLU A 135 -22.39 -4.20 16.79
N ARG A 136 -21.99 -3.65 15.63
CA ARG A 136 -22.92 -3.14 14.62
C ARG A 136 -23.69 -4.28 13.96
N ALA A 137 -23.04 -5.43 13.74
CA ALA A 137 -23.69 -6.62 13.22
C ALA A 137 -24.68 -7.20 14.24
N GLU A 138 -24.35 -7.19 15.53
CA GLU A 138 -25.25 -7.65 16.60
C GLU A 138 -26.46 -6.72 16.79
N LYS A 139 -26.25 -5.40 16.74
CA LYS A 139 -27.32 -4.40 16.88
C LYS A 139 -28.09 -4.15 15.58
N ALA A 140 -27.73 -4.80 14.47
CA ALA A 140 -28.44 -4.64 13.22
C ALA A 140 -29.88 -5.14 13.36
N PRO A 141 -30.88 -4.41 12.83
CA PRO A 141 -32.26 -4.88 12.87
C PRO A 141 -32.34 -6.25 12.17
N HIS A 142 -33.08 -7.20 12.77
CA HIS A 142 -33.34 -8.49 12.13
C HIS A 142 -34.10 -8.24 10.83
N ILE A 143 -33.41 -8.41 9.70
CA ILE A 143 -34.03 -8.39 8.38
C ILE A 143 -34.46 -9.82 8.10
N GLU A 144 -35.76 -10.05 8.08
CA GLU A 144 -36.30 -11.37 7.75
C GLU A 144 -35.76 -11.84 6.41
N THR A 145 -35.28 -13.08 6.40
CA THR A 145 -34.83 -13.70 5.16
C THR A 145 -36.03 -14.02 4.27
N ALA A 146 -35.78 -14.18 2.96
CA ALA A 146 -36.82 -14.55 2.01
C ALA A 146 -37.51 -15.89 2.40
N GLU A 147 -36.76 -16.81 3.02
CA GLU A 147 -37.29 -18.08 3.51
C GLU A 147 -38.17 -17.92 4.77
N GLU A 148 -37.80 -17.06 5.72
CA GLU A 148 -38.65 -16.73 6.88
C GLU A 148 -39.94 -16.03 6.44
N THR A 149 -39.85 -15.13 5.46
CA THR A 149 -41.02 -14.48 4.86
C THR A 149 -41.94 -15.50 4.19
N ALA A 150 -41.37 -16.46 3.44
CA ALA A 150 -42.14 -17.51 2.79
C ALA A 150 -42.82 -18.45 3.80
N LYS A 151 -42.14 -18.80 4.89
CA LYS A 151 -42.71 -19.61 5.98
C LYS A 151 -43.86 -18.91 6.69
N ARG A 152 -43.71 -17.62 7.03
CA ARG A 152 -44.81 -16.84 7.62
C ARG A 152 -46.03 -16.79 6.70
N LEU A 153 -45.82 -16.56 5.41
CA LEU A 153 -46.93 -16.54 4.44
C LEU A 153 -47.61 -17.92 4.33
N GLN A 154 -46.84 -19.01 4.38
CA GLN A 154 -47.40 -20.37 4.38
C GLN A 154 -48.21 -20.64 5.65
N ASP A 155 -47.67 -20.32 6.83
CA ASP A 155 -48.37 -20.48 8.12
C ASP A 155 -49.65 -19.63 8.19
N GLU A 156 -49.62 -18.41 7.65
CA GLU A 156 -50.81 -17.53 7.56
C GLU A 156 -51.87 -18.08 6.60
N THR A 157 -51.45 -18.74 5.52
CA THR A 157 -52.38 -19.39 4.58
C THR A 157 -52.97 -20.70 5.09
N ASP A 158 -52.22 -21.49 5.87
CA ASP A 158 -52.71 -22.74 6.46
C ASP A 158 -53.59 -22.47 7.69
N GLY A 159 -53.26 -21.49 8.53
CA GLY A 159 -54.13 -21.07 9.64
C GLY A 159 -55.50 -20.53 9.21
N LYS A 160 -55.67 -20.15 7.94
CA LYS A 160 -56.95 -19.72 7.37
C LYS A 160 -57.80 -20.88 6.83
N LYS A 161 -57.22 -22.06 6.61
CA LYS A 161 -57.95 -23.27 6.19
C LYS A 161 -58.62 -24.03 7.34
N ASP A 162 -58.14 -23.85 8.57
CA ASP A 162 -58.63 -24.57 9.76
C ASP A 162 -59.78 -23.89 10.52
N LYS A 163 -60.28 -22.74 10.05
CA LYS A 163 -61.58 -22.22 10.52
C LYS A 163 -62.68 -22.76 9.63
N PRO A 164 -63.49 -23.75 10.07
CA PRO A 164 -64.72 -24.06 9.38
C PRO A 164 -65.60 -22.81 9.43
N GLU A 165 -66.00 -22.31 8.27
CA GLU A 165 -67.13 -21.39 8.15
C GLU A 165 -68.32 -22.06 8.85
N ALA A 166 -68.76 -21.43 9.95
CA ALA A 166 -69.99 -21.80 10.67
C ALA A 166 -71.18 -21.06 10.07
#